data_AF-A0A957QJW6-F1
#
_entry.id   AF-A0A957QJW6-F1
#
_cell.length_a   1.000
_cell.length_b   1.000
_cell.length_c   1.000
_cell.angle_alpha   90.00
_cell.angle_beta   90.00
_cell.angle_gamma   90.00
#
_symmetry.space_group_name_H-M   'P 1'
#
loop_
_entity.id
_entity.type
_entity.pdbx_description
1 polymer ?
#
loop_
_entity_poly.entity_id
_entity_poly.type
_entity_poly.pdbx_seq_one_letter_code
_entity_poly.pdbx_strand_id
1 'polypeptide(L)'
;MKHQPISPEMSIADLMRNWPATIAVFQRHRMACVGCAIAPFNSVAKAAEIYGLPLETFLAELQAAIQKEQLPTGPPFGMGYRFRAQKEGWRLPILMLALLALLAGLWAGLLRLGWSLPALSWRLPAQHGPLMVSGFLGTLITLERAVALSQLQAGRRFYYLAPLLSGAGALTLLTTLPAGIPRGLSTLGALGLVLIFVTICRLQPTTDHLVMGGGALLWLAGSALWLAGRPVSQSVPWWIGFLVLTIAGERLELARILLLKRPVRLAFIAIVAALLAGIVLT
;
A
#
# COMPACT_ATOMS: atom_id res chain seq x y z
N MET A 1 3.05 -29.14 32.35
CA MET A 1 3.22 -27.68 32.11
C MET A 1 1.93 -27.01 32.55
N LYS A 2 1.97 -26.09 33.52
CA LYS A 2 0.77 -25.49 34.13
C LYS A 2 0.01 -24.68 33.06
N HIS A 3 -1.28 -24.96 32.87
CA HIS A 3 -2.16 -24.19 31.98
C HIS A 3 -2.25 -22.75 32.47
N GLN A 4 -1.74 -21.79 31.69
CA GLN A 4 -2.04 -20.38 31.92
C GLN A 4 -3.47 -20.14 31.43
N PRO A 5 -4.40 -19.68 32.29
CA PRO A 5 -5.78 -19.43 31.89
C PRO A 5 -5.82 -18.31 30.84
N ILE A 6 -6.70 -18.46 29.84
CA ILE A 6 -6.98 -17.38 28.88
C ILE A 6 -7.50 -16.19 29.67
N SER A 7 -6.86 -15.03 29.54
CA SER A 7 -7.34 -13.78 30.12
C SER A 7 -8.19 -13.03 29.10
N PRO A 8 -9.36 -12.48 29.47
CA PRO A 8 -10.16 -11.64 28.58
C PRO A 8 -9.38 -10.42 28.04
N GLU A 9 -8.40 -9.93 28.81
CA GLU A 9 -7.61 -8.74 28.47
C GLU A 9 -6.38 -9.03 27.61
N MET A 10 -6.08 -10.30 27.34
CA MET A 10 -4.92 -10.62 26.50
C MET A 10 -5.16 -10.19 25.05
N SER A 11 -4.09 -9.81 24.35
CA SER A 11 -4.20 -9.45 22.94
C SER A 11 -4.57 -10.66 22.09
N ILE A 12 -5.37 -10.44 21.04
CA ILE A 12 -5.72 -11.49 20.07
C ILE A 12 -4.45 -12.05 19.40
N ALA A 13 -3.46 -11.18 19.14
CA ALA A 13 -2.19 -11.58 18.54
C ALA A 13 -1.40 -12.55 19.44
N ASP A 14 -1.34 -12.28 20.75
CA ASP A 14 -0.64 -13.15 21.70
C ASP A 14 -1.41 -14.45 21.92
N LEU A 15 -2.75 -14.41 21.95
CA LEU A 15 -3.61 -15.60 22.01
C LEU A 15 -3.32 -16.55 20.84
N MET A 16 -3.38 -16.03 19.60
CA MET A 16 -3.16 -16.84 18.40
C MET A 16 -1.70 -17.31 18.26
N ARG A 17 -0.73 -16.54 18.77
CA ARG A 17 0.68 -16.93 18.79
C ARG A 17 0.94 -18.08 19.75
N ASN A 18 0.32 -18.04 20.92
CA ASN A 18 0.48 -19.05 21.96
C ASN A 18 -0.37 -20.31 21.69
N TRP A 19 -1.53 -20.13 21.04
CA TRP A 19 -2.48 -21.21 20.74
C TRP A 19 -3.09 -21.06 19.32
N PRO A 20 -2.40 -21.54 18.27
CA PRO A 20 -2.86 -21.40 16.89
C PRO A 20 -4.23 -22.03 16.61
N ALA A 21 -4.64 -23.08 17.33
CA ALA A 21 -5.96 -23.69 17.15
C ALA A 21 -7.13 -22.72 17.42
N THR A 22 -6.90 -21.65 18.19
CA THR A 22 -7.91 -20.61 18.44
C THR A 22 -8.33 -19.87 17.16
N ILE A 23 -7.48 -19.82 16.12
CA ILE A 23 -7.80 -19.17 14.83
C ILE A 23 -9.10 -19.73 14.23
N ALA A 24 -9.34 -21.03 14.34
CA ALA A 24 -10.54 -21.67 13.81
C ALA A 24 -11.83 -21.17 14.50
N VAL A 25 -11.74 -20.79 15.78
CA VAL A 25 -12.86 -20.20 16.53
C VAL A 25 -13.20 -18.82 15.98
N PHE A 26 -12.19 -17.96 15.79
CA PHE A 26 -12.38 -16.63 15.17
C PHE A 26 -12.94 -16.74 13.74
N GLN A 27 -12.51 -17.73 12.95
CA GLN A 27 -13.03 -17.98 11.61
C GLN A 27 -14.49 -18.44 11.63
N ARG A 28 -14.89 -19.29 12.59
CA ARG A 28 -16.28 -19.75 12.75
C ARG A 28 -17.24 -18.59 13.01
N HIS A 29 -16.80 -17.62 13.81
CA HIS A 29 -17.52 -16.37 14.08
C HIS A 29 -17.32 -15.29 13.00
N ARG A 30 -16.66 -15.64 11.88
CA ARG A 30 -16.37 -14.74 10.74
C ARG A 30 -15.69 -13.43 11.16
N MET A 31 -14.82 -13.50 12.17
CA MET A 31 -14.14 -12.32 12.69
C MET A 31 -12.98 -11.90 11.78
N ALA A 32 -12.91 -10.61 11.47
CA ALA A 32 -11.81 -10.02 10.69
C ALA A 32 -10.50 -9.91 11.47
N CYS A 33 -10.46 -10.36 12.73
CA CYS A 33 -9.29 -10.25 13.61
C CYS A 33 -8.11 -11.14 13.16
N VAL A 34 -8.37 -12.21 12.41
CA VAL A 34 -7.34 -13.13 11.92
C VAL A 34 -6.51 -12.44 10.83
N GLY A 35 -5.27 -12.06 11.16
CA GLY A 35 -4.37 -11.37 10.24
C GLY A 35 -4.58 -9.84 10.15
N CYS A 36 -5.44 -9.26 11.00
CA CYS A 36 -5.60 -7.80 11.08
C CYS A 36 -4.37 -7.15 11.72
N ALA A 37 -3.87 -6.06 11.14
CA ALA A 37 -2.73 -5.31 11.66
C ALA A 37 -2.97 -4.71 13.06
N ILE A 38 -4.24 -4.54 13.47
CA ILE A 38 -4.65 -4.00 14.76
C ILE A 38 -4.79 -5.10 15.83
N ALA A 39 -4.70 -6.39 15.46
CA ALA A 39 -4.85 -7.52 16.40
C ALA A 39 -3.94 -7.47 17.66
N PRO A 40 -2.71 -6.92 17.62
CA PRO A 40 -1.90 -6.74 18.85
C PRO A 40 -2.48 -5.74 19.86
N PHE A 41 -3.35 -4.84 19.41
CA PHE A 41 -3.93 -3.76 20.22
C PHE A 41 -5.39 -4.03 20.61
N ASN A 42 -5.95 -5.18 20.25
CA ASN A 42 -7.34 -5.53 20.54
C ASN A 42 -7.37 -6.73 21.50
N SER A 43 -8.11 -6.61 22.60
CA SER A 43 -8.27 -7.68 23.58
C SER A 43 -9.33 -8.69 23.14
N VAL A 44 -9.28 -9.89 23.71
CA VAL A 44 -10.30 -10.93 23.48
C VAL A 44 -11.69 -10.44 23.90
N ALA A 45 -11.78 -9.75 25.04
CA ALA A 45 -13.02 -9.17 25.54
C ALA A 45 -13.59 -8.13 24.57
N LYS A 46 -12.73 -7.23 24.07
CA LYS A 46 -13.17 -6.18 23.16
C LYS A 46 -13.58 -6.72 21.80
N ALA A 47 -12.94 -7.79 21.32
CA ALA A 47 -13.38 -8.50 20.13
C ALA A 47 -14.75 -9.16 20.32
N ALA A 48 -15.00 -9.82 21.45
CA ALA A 48 -16.32 -10.39 21.73
C ALA A 48 -17.42 -9.32 21.73
N GLU A 49 -17.16 -8.16 22.35
CA GLU A 49 -18.07 -7.01 22.37
C GLU A 49 -18.39 -6.49 20.95
N ILE A 50 -17.37 -6.23 20.13
CA ILE A 50 -17.54 -5.69 18.76
C ILE A 50 -18.38 -6.61 17.88
N TYR A 51 -18.23 -7.92 18.04
CA TYR A 51 -18.94 -8.92 17.25
C TYR A 51 -20.23 -9.41 17.92
N GLY A 52 -20.63 -8.81 19.04
CA GLY A 52 -21.88 -9.14 19.74
C GLY A 52 -21.91 -10.56 20.31
N LEU A 53 -20.75 -11.13 20.68
CA LEU A 53 -20.67 -12.46 21.27
C LEU A 53 -20.69 -12.39 22.81
N PRO A 54 -21.44 -13.29 23.48
CA PRO A 54 -21.32 -13.47 24.92
C PRO A 54 -19.90 -13.89 25.28
N LEU A 55 -19.22 -13.08 26.10
CA LEU A 55 -17.81 -13.25 26.44
C LEU A 55 -17.52 -14.64 27.03
N GLU A 56 -18.38 -15.10 27.94
CA GLU A 56 -18.21 -16.39 28.61
C GLU A 56 -18.26 -17.56 27.61
N THR A 57 -19.23 -17.55 26.69
CA THR A 57 -19.36 -18.58 25.65
C THR A 57 -18.16 -18.56 24.71
N PHE A 58 -17.71 -17.37 24.33
CA PHE A 58 -16.55 -17.22 23.45
C PHE A 58 -15.25 -17.73 24.10
N LEU A 59 -15.02 -17.40 25.38
CA LEU A 59 -13.87 -17.93 26.14
C LEU A 59 -13.93 -19.45 26.28
N ALA A 60 -15.11 -20.03 26.50
CA ALA A 60 -15.28 -21.48 26.55
C ALA A 60 -14.95 -22.16 25.21
N GLU A 61 -15.37 -21.58 24.08
CA GLU A 61 -15.02 -22.09 22.75
C GLU A 61 -13.51 -22.04 22.48
N LEU A 62 -12.86 -20.94 22.86
CA LEU A 62 -11.40 -20.79 22.75
C LEU A 62 -10.67 -21.84 23.60
N GLN A 63 -11.13 -22.05 24.83
CA GLN A 63 -10.53 -23.03 25.73
C GLN A 63 -10.73 -24.47 25.24
N ALA A 64 -11.89 -24.78 24.66
CA ALA A 64 -12.15 -26.08 24.03
C ALA A 64 -11.22 -26.32 22.83
N ALA A 65 -10.94 -25.29 22.02
CA ALA A 65 -10.00 -25.39 20.90
C ALA A 65 -8.56 -25.68 21.38
N ILE A 66 -8.12 -25.02 22.46
CA ILE A 66 -6.81 -25.26 23.09
C ILE A 66 -6.71 -26.69 23.64
N GLN A 67 -7.75 -27.18 24.32
CA GLN A 67 -7.76 -28.54 24.86
C GLN A 67 -7.70 -29.59 23.75
N LYS A 68 -8.42 -29.36 22.64
CA LYS A 68 -8.41 -30.25 21.48
C LYS A 68 -7.05 -30.32 20.79
N GLU A 69 -6.29 -29.23 20.80
CA GLU A 69 -4.90 -29.19 20.33
C GLU A 69 -3.95 -30.00 21.22
N GLN A 70 -4.25 -30.13 22.51
CA GLN A 70 -3.43 -30.82 23.51
C GLN A 70 -3.72 -32.34 23.62
N LEU A 71 -4.79 -32.84 23.01
CA LEU A 71 -5.14 -34.27 22.99
C LEU A 71 -4.27 -35.04 21.97
N PRO A 72 -3.65 -36.18 22.33
CA PRO A 72 -2.63 -36.87 21.52
C PRO A 72 -3.20 -37.73 20.37
N THR A 73 -4.25 -37.29 19.66
CA THR A 73 -4.87 -38.10 18.58
C THR A 73 -4.95 -37.35 17.25
N GLY A 74 -3.96 -37.60 16.39
CA GLY A 74 -3.98 -37.25 14.97
C GLY A 74 -2.63 -36.73 14.46
N PRO A 75 -2.29 -36.92 13.17
CA PRO A 75 -1.08 -36.36 12.60
C PRO A 75 -1.04 -34.85 12.87
N PRO A 76 0.14 -34.28 13.13
CA PRO A 76 0.25 -32.89 13.54
C PRO A 76 -0.46 -32.03 12.50
N PHE A 77 -1.50 -31.32 12.90
CA PHE A 77 -2.04 -30.21 12.13
C PHE A 77 -1.05 -29.02 12.20
N GLY A 78 0.23 -29.31 11.99
CA GLY A 78 1.31 -28.37 11.70
C GLY A 78 1.31 -28.04 10.22
N MET A 79 0.15 -27.73 9.64
CA MET A 79 0.09 -27.11 8.32
C MET A 79 0.19 -25.61 8.50
N GLY A 80 1.41 -25.17 8.83
CA GLY A 80 2.00 -24.04 8.13
C GLY A 80 1.34 -22.67 8.24
N TYR A 81 0.71 -22.29 9.35
CA TYR A 81 0.64 -20.85 9.68
C TYR A 81 1.98 -20.38 10.26
N ARG A 82 3.04 -20.55 9.46
CA ARG A 82 4.21 -19.68 9.60
C ARG A 82 3.67 -18.30 9.22
N PHE A 83 3.40 -17.46 10.21
CA PHE A 83 3.59 -16.02 10.01
C PHE A 83 5.06 -15.86 9.64
N ARG A 84 5.36 -16.10 8.37
CA ARG A 84 6.62 -15.74 7.77
C ARG A 84 6.56 -14.23 7.77
N ALA A 85 7.02 -13.63 8.87
CA ALA A 85 7.62 -12.32 8.84
C ALA A 85 8.77 -12.46 7.84
N GLN A 86 8.43 -12.35 6.55
CA GLN A 86 9.32 -12.56 5.45
C GLN A 86 10.22 -11.33 5.51
N LYS A 87 11.34 -11.46 6.24
CA LYS A 87 12.47 -10.54 6.19
C LYS A 87 13.04 -10.61 4.77
N GLU A 88 12.32 -10.02 3.83
CA GLU A 88 12.72 -9.90 2.44
C GLU A 88 13.66 -8.71 2.31
N GLY A 89 14.90 -8.88 2.77
CA GLY A 89 15.95 -7.86 2.67
C GLY A 89 16.20 -7.42 1.21
N TRP A 90 15.79 -8.22 0.23
CA TRP A 90 15.91 -7.91 -1.19
C TRP A 90 15.02 -6.73 -1.64
N ARG A 91 14.02 -6.31 -0.85
CA ARG A 91 13.20 -5.12 -1.14
C ARG A 91 13.86 -3.82 -0.66
N LEU A 92 14.85 -3.92 0.24
CA LEU A 92 15.55 -2.77 0.81
C LEU A 92 16.19 -1.87 -0.25
N PRO A 93 16.82 -2.38 -1.33
CA PRO A 93 17.39 -1.51 -2.36
C PRO A 93 16.36 -0.58 -2.99
N ILE A 94 15.15 -1.08 -3.29
CA ILE A 94 14.08 -0.25 -3.89
C ILE A 94 13.60 0.83 -2.91
N LEU A 95 13.47 0.46 -1.62
CA LEU A 95 13.17 1.44 -0.56
C LEU A 95 14.27 2.49 -0.41
N MET A 96 15.55 2.11 -0.57
CA MET A 96 16.66 3.06 -0.57
C MET A 96 16.58 4.02 -1.76
N LEU A 97 16.16 3.57 -2.95
CA LEU A 97 15.92 4.46 -4.08
C LEU A 97 14.85 5.51 -3.75
N ALA A 98 13.73 5.08 -3.15
CA ALA A 98 12.67 5.99 -2.72
C ALA A 98 13.15 6.97 -1.63
N LEU A 99 13.93 6.50 -0.66
CA LEU A 99 14.50 7.34 0.41
C LEU A 99 15.47 8.38 -0.16
N LEU A 100 16.35 7.99 -1.07
CA LEU A 100 17.27 8.92 -1.73
C LEU A 100 16.51 9.96 -2.57
N ALA A 101 15.45 9.55 -3.28
CA ALA A 101 14.58 10.46 -4.00
C ALA A 101 13.86 11.45 -3.06
N LEU A 102 13.40 11.00 -1.89
CA LEU A 102 12.81 11.86 -0.86
C LEU A 102 13.81 12.89 -0.35
N LEU A 103 15.01 12.46 0.04
CA LEU A 103 16.04 13.35 0.56
C LEU A 103 16.46 14.40 -0.49
N ALA A 104 16.64 13.97 -1.74
CA ALA A 104 16.94 14.89 -2.83
C ALA A 104 15.78 15.83 -3.15
N GLY A 105 14.54 15.35 -3.10
CA GLY A 105 13.33 16.15 -3.29
C GLY A 105 13.12 17.19 -2.18
N LEU A 106 13.42 16.84 -0.93
CA LEU A 106 13.42 17.74 0.21
C LEU A 106 14.50 18.82 0.06
N TRP A 107 15.72 18.42 -0.33
CA TRP A 107 16.81 19.36 -0.62
C TRP A 107 16.43 20.33 -1.74
N ALA A 108 15.87 19.82 -2.84
CA ALA A 108 15.36 20.63 -3.94
C ALA A 108 14.27 21.60 -3.47
N GLY A 109 13.38 21.16 -2.56
CA GLY A 109 12.34 21.97 -1.97
C GLY A 109 12.88 23.11 -1.11
N LEU A 110 13.87 22.83 -0.25
CA LEU A 110 14.54 23.83 0.58
C LEU A 110 15.24 24.90 -0.28
N LEU A 111 15.90 24.50 -1.37
CA LEU A 111 16.46 25.44 -2.34
C LEU A 111 15.37 26.31 -3.00
N ARG A 112 14.21 25.74 -3.34
CA ARG A 112 13.08 26.52 -3.89
C ARG A 112 12.46 27.49 -2.88
N LEU A 113 12.53 27.17 -1.59
CA LEU A 113 12.11 28.08 -0.51
C LEU A 113 13.09 29.24 -0.27
N GLY A 114 14.23 29.26 -0.96
CA GLY A 114 15.24 30.31 -0.84
C GLY A 114 16.29 30.04 0.24
N TRP A 115 16.33 28.83 0.82
CA TRP A 115 17.38 28.47 1.76
C TRP A 115 18.73 28.34 1.06
N SER A 116 19.78 28.91 1.64
CA SER A 116 21.14 28.92 1.09
C SER A 116 21.90 27.61 1.31
N LEU A 117 21.34 26.50 0.80
CA LEU A 117 22.05 25.22 0.76
C LEU A 117 23.04 25.17 -0.41
N PRO A 118 24.11 24.36 -0.31
CA PRO A 118 24.96 24.05 -1.46
C PRO A 118 24.12 23.51 -2.63
N ALA A 119 24.19 24.17 -3.77
CA ALA A 119 23.52 23.73 -4.99
C ALA A 119 24.29 22.54 -5.59
N LEU A 120 23.95 21.32 -5.16
CA LEU A 120 24.54 20.07 -5.67
C LEU A 120 24.46 19.98 -7.21
N SER A 121 23.39 20.53 -7.78
CA SER A 121 23.32 20.93 -9.18
C SER A 121 22.38 22.13 -9.34
N TRP A 122 22.62 22.96 -10.35
CA TRP A 122 21.73 24.08 -10.69
C TRP A 122 20.34 23.62 -11.18
N ARG A 123 20.22 22.37 -11.61
CA ARG A 123 18.96 21.76 -12.08
C ARG A 123 18.10 21.27 -10.94
N LEU A 124 18.69 20.97 -9.79
CA LEU A 124 18.04 20.29 -8.67
C LEU A 124 16.73 20.97 -8.22
N PRO A 125 16.65 22.31 -8.08
CA PRO A 125 15.41 22.97 -7.66
C PRO A 125 14.25 22.72 -8.65
N ALA A 126 14.54 22.68 -9.95
CA ALA A 126 13.54 22.41 -10.98
C ALA A 126 13.07 20.94 -10.98
N GLN A 127 13.84 20.03 -10.37
CA GLN A 127 13.51 18.60 -10.28
C GLN A 127 12.70 18.22 -9.02
N HIS A 128 12.35 19.17 -8.15
CA HIS A 128 11.57 18.88 -6.94
C HIS A 128 10.30 18.07 -7.23
N GLY A 129 9.47 18.51 -8.18
CA GLY A 129 8.22 17.82 -8.55
C GLY A 129 8.46 16.39 -9.05
N PRO A 130 9.30 16.19 -10.08
CA PRO A 130 9.69 14.86 -10.55
C PRO A 130 10.25 13.94 -9.45
N LEU A 131 11.13 14.46 -8.58
CA LEU A 131 11.72 13.69 -7.48
C LEU A 131 10.67 13.27 -6.44
N MET A 132 9.75 14.16 -6.06
CA MET A 132 8.74 13.86 -5.05
C MET A 132 7.64 12.93 -5.58
N VAL A 133 7.07 13.23 -6.75
CA VAL A 133 5.95 12.47 -7.29
C VAL A 133 6.43 11.20 -7.98
N SER A 134 7.26 11.32 -9.01
CA SER A 134 7.66 10.15 -9.81
C SER A 134 8.77 9.35 -9.13
N GLY A 135 9.62 9.99 -8.33
CA GLY A 135 10.73 9.33 -7.66
C GLY A 135 10.35 8.71 -6.32
N PHE A 136 9.86 9.50 -5.37
CA PHE A 136 9.55 9.02 -4.03
C PHE A 136 8.18 8.33 -3.98
N LEU A 137 7.09 9.08 -4.14
CA LEU A 137 5.73 8.56 -3.97
C LEU A 137 5.41 7.49 -5.02
N GLY A 138 5.76 7.71 -6.28
CA GLY A 138 5.56 6.76 -7.37
C GLY A 138 6.27 5.42 -7.12
N THR A 139 7.50 5.45 -6.60
CA THR A 139 8.22 4.23 -6.23
C THR A 139 7.56 3.51 -5.06
N LEU A 140 7.17 4.21 -4.00
CA LEU A 140 6.55 3.59 -2.82
C LEU A 140 5.17 3.01 -3.14
N ILE A 141 4.28 3.80 -3.77
CA ILE A 141 2.95 3.36 -4.16
C ILE A 141 3.05 2.14 -5.08
N THR A 142 3.94 2.19 -6.07
CA THR A 142 4.14 1.05 -6.97
C THR A 142 4.73 -0.15 -6.25
N LEU A 143 5.66 0.04 -5.30
CA LEU A 143 6.23 -1.05 -4.52
C LEU A 143 5.17 -1.73 -3.65
N GLU A 144 4.34 -0.96 -2.95
CA GLU A 144 3.24 -1.50 -2.15
C GLU A 144 2.29 -2.34 -3.01
N ARG A 145 1.86 -1.81 -4.16
CA ARG A 145 0.95 -2.53 -5.06
C ARG A 145 1.61 -3.74 -5.70
N ALA A 146 2.90 -3.66 -6.04
CA ALA A 146 3.69 -4.78 -6.56
C ALA A 146 3.82 -5.91 -5.52
N VAL A 147 4.01 -5.57 -4.24
CA VAL A 147 4.05 -6.53 -3.14
C VAL A 147 2.71 -7.24 -2.99
N ALA A 148 1.61 -6.48 -2.96
CA ALA A 148 0.27 -7.05 -2.85
C ALA A 148 -0.04 -8.00 -4.00
N LEU A 149 0.24 -7.60 -5.24
CA LEU A 149 -0.01 -8.43 -6.42
C LEU A 149 0.92 -9.65 -6.50
N SER A 150 2.19 -9.50 -6.11
CA SER A 150 3.15 -10.61 -6.02
C SER A 150 2.66 -11.70 -5.06
N GLN A 151 2.12 -11.32 -3.89
CA GLN A 151 1.54 -12.27 -2.94
C GLN A 151 0.32 -13.00 -3.51
N LEU A 152 -0.51 -12.31 -4.30
CA LEU A 152 -1.67 -12.91 -4.97
C LEU A 152 -1.29 -13.90 -6.08
N GLN A 153 -0.14 -13.72 -6.74
CA GLN A 153 0.30 -14.54 -7.87
C GLN A 153 1.52 -15.41 -7.56
N ALA A 154 1.48 -16.13 -6.44
CA ALA A 154 2.50 -17.11 -6.06
C ALA A 154 3.95 -16.56 -5.98
N GLY A 155 4.13 -15.28 -5.65
CA GLY A 155 5.44 -14.67 -5.43
C GLY A 155 6.16 -14.20 -6.69
N ARG A 156 5.45 -13.89 -7.78
CA ARG A 156 6.04 -13.38 -9.03
C ARG A 156 6.81 -12.06 -8.80
N ARG A 157 8.13 -12.12 -8.96
CA ARG A 157 9.04 -10.97 -8.73
C ARG A 157 9.06 -9.94 -9.86
N PHE A 158 8.46 -10.23 -11.01
CA PHE A 158 8.44 -9.31 -12.15
C PHE A 158 7.75 -7.96 -11.82
N TYR A 159 6.76 -7.95 -10.92
CA TYR A 159 6.06 -6.72 -10.52
C TYR A 159 6.96 -5.67 -9.87
N TYR A 160 8.12 -6.07 -9.35
CA TYR A 160 9.09 -5.18 -8.72
C TYR A 160 9.97 -4.45 -9.73
N LEU A 161 9.88 -4.78 -11.02
CA LEU A 161 10.54 -4.02 -12.07
C LEU A 161 9.95 -2.59 -12.16
N ALA A 162 8.64 -2.44 -12.00
CA ALA A 162 7.97 -1.14 -12.06
C ALA A 162 8.48 -0.14 -11.00
N PRO A 163 8.49 -0.46 -9.69
CA PRO A 163 9.04 0.45 -8.69
C PRO A 163 10.56 0.63 -8.82
N LEU A 164 11.28 -0.40 -9.29
CA LEU A 164 12.72 -0.27 -9.57
C LEU A 164 12.99 0.77 -10.67
N LEU A 165 12.23 0.73 -11.77
CA LEU A 165 12.35 1.71 -12.87
C LEU A 165 12.00 3.12 -12.40
N SER A 166 10.94 3.26 -11.61
CA SER A 166 10.55 4.55 -11.01
C SER A 166 11.66 5.14 -10.13
N GLY A 167 12.21 4.33 -9.23
CA GLY A 167 13.27 4.76 -8.31
C GLY A 167 14.60 5.00 -9.01
N ALA A 168 14.96 4.18 -9.99
CA ALA A 168 16.15 4.37 -10.80
C ALA A 168 16.05 5.65 -11.64
N GLY A 169 14.87 5.92 -12.22
CA GLY A 169 14.58 7.19 -12.91
C GLY A 169 14.85 8.39 -12.00
N ALA A 170 14.43 8.33 -10.75
CA ALA A 170 14.69 9.37 -9.75
C ALA A 170 16.18 9.60 -9.50
N LEU A 171 16.97 8.53 -9.32
CA LEU A 171 18.40 8.68 -9.11
C LEU A 171 19.11 9.27 -10.32
N THR A 172 18.70 8.88 -11.53
CA THR A 172 19.31 9.44 -12.75
C THR A 172 19.03 10.95 -12.90
N LEU A 173 17.99 11.51 -12.27
CA LEU A 173 17.78 12.97 -12.22
C LEU A 173 18.86 13.71 -11.44
N LEU A 174 19.57 13.04 -10.53
CA LEU A 174 20.67 13.61 -9.74
C LEU A 174 21.99 13.61 -10.52
N THR A 175 22.01 12.97 -11.69
CA THR A 175 23.21 12.83 -12.53
C THR A 175 23.17 13.80 -13.73
N THR A 176 24.25 13.84 -14.50
CA THR A 176 24.37 14.64 -15.73
C THR A 176 23.85 13.94 -16.98
N LEU A 177 23.18 12.79 -16.82
CA LEU A 177 22.66 12.00 -17.94
C LEU A 177 21.66 12.80 -18.81
N PRO A 178 21.51 12.43 -20.10
CA PRO A 178 20.54 13.04 -20.99
C PRO A 178 19.11 12.99 -20.41
N ALA A 179 18.37 14.09 -20.54
CA ALA A 179 17.05 14.25 -19.92
C ALA A 179 16.03 13.17 -20.34
N GLY A 180 16.21 12.53 -21.50
CA GLY A 180 15.34 11.44 -21.96
C GLY A 180 15.40 10.19 -21.08
N ILE A 181 16.53 9.91 -20.43
CA ILE A 181 16.71 8.72 -19.59
C ILE A 181 15.83 8.75 -18.33
N PRO A 182 15.93 9.75 -17.43
CA PRO A 182 15.09 9.81 -16.23
C PRO A 182 13.60 9.87 -16.59
N ARG A 183 13.24 10.64 -17.63
CA ARG A 183 11.87 10.75 -18.10
C ARG A 183 11.31 9.42 -18.62
N GLY A 184 12.12 8.68 -19.38
CA GLY A 184 11.75 7.39 -19.94
C GLY A 184 11.56 6.35 -18.85
N LEU A 185 12.52 6.27 -17.91
CA LEU A 185 12.45 5.36 -16.75
C LEU A 185 11.21 5.63 -15.88
N SER A 186 10.92 6.90 -15.56
CA SER A 186 9.70 7.25 -14.82
C SER A 186 8.43 6.89 -15.58
N THR A 187 8.40 7.07 -16.90
CA THR A 187 7.25 6.70 -17.75
C THR A 187 7.04 5.19 -17.78
N LEU A 188 8.12 4.41 -17.87
CA LEU A 188 8.05 2.95 -17.80
C LEU A 188 7.61 2.45 -16.40
N GLY A 189 8.05 3.12 -15.33
CA GLY A 189 7.56 2.88 -13.97
C GLY A 189 6.05 3.11 -13.86
N ALA A 190 5.56 4.23 -14.41
CA ALA A 190 4.13 4.55 -14.46
C ALA A 190 3.32 3.55 -15.28
N LEU A 191 3.83 3.14 -16.44
CA LEU A 191 3.22 2.06 -17.24
C LEU A 191 3.16 0.76 -16.45
N GLY A 192 4.23 0.42 -15.72
CA GLY A 192 4.26 -0.73 -14.83
C GLY A 192 3.18 -0.69 -13.76
N LEU A 193 2.95 0.48 -13.13
CA LEU A 193 1.86 0.65 -12.16
C LEU A 193 0.48 0.47 -12.80
N VAL A 194 0.27 0.99 -14.01
CA VAL A 194 -0.98 0.77 -14.76
C VAL A 194 -1.19 -0.73 -15.02
N LEU A 195 -0.17 -1.45 -15.45
CA LEU A 195 -0.26 -2.90 -15.69
C LEU A 195 -0.57 -3.68 -14.39
N ILE A 196 0.03 -3.27 -13.26
CA ILE A 196 -0.28 -3.82 -11.94
C ILE A 196 -1.76 -3.59 -11.62
N PHE A 197 -2.28 -2.38 -11.76
CA PHE A 197 -3.69 -2.09 -11.48
C PHE A 197 -4.66 -2.77 -12.45
N VAL A 198 -4.34 -2.87 -13.74
CA VAL A 198 -5.13 -3.65 -14.71
C VAL A 198 -5.23 -5.10 -14.25
N THR A 199 -4.12 -5.68 -13.77
CA THR A 199 -4.11 -7.06 -13.26
C THR A 199 -4.90 -7.19 -11.96
N ILE A 200 -4.73 -6.26 -11.02
CA ILE A 200 -5.49 -6.23 -9.76
C ILE A 200 -6.99 -6.11 -10.04
N CYS A 201 -7.41 -5.20 -10.92
CA CYS A 201 -8.83 -5.01 -11.25
C CYS A 201 -9.44 -6.22 -11.97
N ARG A 202 -8.65 -6.95 -12.76
CA ARG A 202 -9.11 -8.21 -13.39
C ARG A 202 -9.30 -9.33 -12.37
N LEU A 203 -8.52 -9.35 -11.29
CA LEU A 203 -8.62 -10.35 -10.23
C LEU A 203 -9.67 -9.98 -9.17
N GLN A 204 -9.77 -8.70 -8.82
CA GLN A 204 -10.59 -8.17 -7.74
C GLN A 204 -11.22 -6.83 -8.18
N PRO A 205 -12.36 -6.87 -8.90
CA PRO A 205 -13.00 -5.67 -9.43
C PRO A 205 -13.73 -4.91 -8.33
N THR A 206 -13.02 -4.00 -7.67
CA THR A 206 -13.58 -3.10 -6.65
C THR A 206 -13.47 -1.64 -7.10
N THR A 207 -14.42 -0.81 -6.66
CA THR A 207 -14.45 0.62 -6.98
C THR A 207 -13.19 1.37 -6.48
N ASP A 208 -12.64 1.00 -5.32
CA ASP A 208 -11.37 1.57 -4.81
C ASP A 208 -10.21 1.30 -5.77
N HIS A 209 -10.00 0.04 -6.17
CA HIS A 209 -8.98 -0.32 -7.16
C HIS A 209 -9.18 0.40 -8.51
N LEU A 210 -10.43 0.61 -8.96
CA LEU A 210 -10.71 1.38 -10.17
C LEU A 210 -10.31 2.86 -10.03
N VAL A 211 -10.60 3.47 -8.88
CA VAL A 211 -10.23 4.86 -8.59
C VAL A 211 -8.71 5.00 -8.53
N MET A 212 -8.01 4.11 -7.81
CA MET A 212 -6.55 4.11 -7.74
C MET A 212 -5.90 3.83 -9.10
N GLY A 213 -6.47 2.90 -9.88
CA GLY A 213 -6.05 2.61 -11.26
C GLY A 213 -6.23 3.81 -12.19
N GLY A 214 -7.31 4.59 -12.01
CA GLY A 214 -7.47 5.90 -12.65
C GLY A 214 -6.35 6.87 -12.29
N GLY A 215 -5.94 6.89 -11.02
CA GLY A 215 -4.75 7.62 -10.57
C GLY A 215 -3.49 7.18 -11.32
N ALA A 216 -3.25 5.88 -11.47
CA ALA A 216 -2.09 5.36 -12.20
C ALA A 216 -2.09 5.79 -13.68
N LEU A 217 -3.26 5.86 -14.33
CA LEU A 217 -3.39 6.38 -15.69
C LEU A 217 -3.03 7.87 -15.78
N LEU A 218 -3.45 8.68 -14.80
CA LEU A 218 -3.05 10.09 -14.75
C LEU A 218 -1.54 10.25 -14.57
N TRP A 219 -0.91 9.40 -13.74
CA TRP A 219 0.54 9.43 -13.58
C TRP A 219 1.26 9.08 -14.89
N LEU A 220 0.77 8.07 -15.61
CA LEU A 220 1.31 7.70 -16.92
C LEU A 220 1.16 8.85 -17.93
N ALA A 221 -0.02 9.48 -18.00
CA ALA A 221 -0.26 10.62 -18.87
C ALA A 221 0.67 11.80 -18.55
N GLY A 222 0.78 12.19 -17.28
CA GLY A 222 1.71 13.24 -16.84
C GLY A 222 3.17 12.91 -17.14
N SER A 223 3.58 11.65 -16.95
CA SER A 223 4.95 11.20 -17.24
C SER A 223 5.23 11.15 -18.75
N ALA A 224 4.25 10.76 -19.57
CA ALA A 224 4.35 10.77 -21.01
C ALA A 224 4.46 12.19 -21.58
N LEU A 225 3.67 13.14 -21.06
CA LEU A 225 3.80 14.56 -21.40
C LEU A 225 5.20 15.08 -21.08
N TRP A 226 5.71 14.74 -19.89
CA TRP A 226 7.05 15.13 -19.47
C TRP A 226 8.14 14.50 -20.36
N LEU A 227 8.01 13.22 -20.73
CA LEU A 227 8.89 12.53 -21.67
C LEU A 227 8.89 13.18 -23.06
N ALA A 228 7.73 13.63 -23.54
CA ALA A 228 7.58 14.39 -24.78
C ALA A 228 8.21 15.79 -24.73
N GLY A 229 8.84 16.17 -23.60
CA GLY A 229 9.53 17.45 -23.44
C GLY A 229 8.62 18.61 -23.06
N ARG A 230 7.35 18.35 -22.72
CA ARG A 230 6.46 19.38 -22.20
C ARG A 230 6.98 19.92 -20.86
N PRO A 231 6.73 21.21 -20.55
CA PRO A 231 7.18 21.80 -19.30
C PRO A 231 6.54 21.10 -18.11
N VAL A 232 7.28 21.03 -16.99
CA VAL A 232 6.84 20.36 -15.76
C VAL A 232 5.51 20.92 -15.27
N SER A 233 5.23 22.21 -15.47
CA SER A 233 3.95 22.84 -15.12
C SER A 233 2.73 22.17 -15.76
N GLN A 234 2.86 21.63 -16.98
CA GLN A 234 1.78 20.88 -17.64
C GLN A 234 1.64 19.47 -17.11
N SER A 235 2.69 18.88 -16.53
CA SER A 235 2.66 17.53 -15.95
C SER A 235 2.13 17.52 -14.51
N VAL A 236 2.30 18.63 -13.79
CA VAL A 236 1.91 18.75 -12.37
C VAL A 236 0.42 18.45 -12.12
N PRO A 237 -0.56 18.98 -12.88
CA PRO A 237 -1.98 18.68 -12.65
C PRO A 237 -2.28 17.17 -12.70
N TRP A 238 -1.69 16.47 -13.68
CA TRP A 238 -1.81 15.02 -13.84
C TRP A 238 -1.19 14.25 -12.67
N TRP A 239 -0.01 14.68 -12.22
CA TRP A 239 0.67 14.11 -11.06
C TRP A 239 -0.08 14.34 -9.75
N ILE A 240 -0.66 15.52 -9.56
CA ILE A 240 -1.53 15.80 -8.41
C ILE A 240 -2.78 14.91 -8.48
N GLY A 241 -3.42 14.83 -9.65
CA GLY A 241 -4.57 13.95 -9.86
C GLY A 241 -4.28 12.49 -9.53
N PHE A 242 -3.10 11.98 -9.89
CA PHE A 242 -2.62 10.67 -9.48
C PHE A 242 -2.61 10.49 -7.96
N LEU A 243 -1.99 11.41 -7.22
CA LEU A 243 -1.90 11.32 -5.77
C LEU A 243 -3.28 11.45 -5.11
N VAL A 244 -4.10 12.39 -5.58
CA VAL A 244 -5.46 12.61 -5.06
C VAL A 244 -6.32 11.38 -5.25
N LEU A 245 -6.34 10.79 -6.46
CA LEU A 245 -7.11 9.56 -6.73
C LEU A 245 -6.57 8.36 -5.95
N THR A 246 -5.25 8.24 -5.78
CA THR A 246 -4.67 7.16 -4.99
C THR A 246 -5.11 7.25 -3.53
N ILE A 247 -4.94 8.42 -2.90
CA ILE A 247 -5.35 8.68 -1.51
C ILE A 247 -6.87 8.48 -1.36
N ALA A 248 -7.66 9.03 -2.28
CA ALA A 248 -9.12 8.89 -2.27
C ALA A 248 -9.54 7.42 -2.40
N GLY A 249 -8.89 6.65 -3.27
CA GLY A 249 -9.12 5.23 -3.45
C GLY A 249 -8.78 4.41 -2.21
N GLU A 250 -7.64 4.67 -1.56
CA GLU A 250 -7.28 4.03 -0.28
C GLU A 250 -8.28 4.34 0.83
N ARG A 251 -8.74 5.60 0.91
CA ARG A 251 -9.77 6.00 1.88
C ARG A 251 -11.11 5.31 1.59
N LEU A 252 -11.45 5.10 0.32
CA LEU A 252 -12.64 4.37 -0.09
C LEU A 252 -12.53 2.87 0.25
N GLU A 253 -11.35 2.28 0.10
CA GLU A 253 -11.03 0.90 0.51
C GLU A 253 -11.31 0.70 2.01
N LEU A 254 -10.83 1.61 2.85
CA LEU A 254 -11.10 1.61 4.30
C LEU A 254 -12.58 1.83 4.62
N ALA A 255 -13.23 2.78 3.95
CA ALA A 255 -14.60 3.15 4.23
C ALA A 255 -15.63 2.12 3.71
N ARG A 256 -15.23 1.22 2.81
CA ARG A 256 -16.04 0.06 2.39
C ARG A 256 -16.41 -0.83 3.58
N ILE A 257 -15.54 -0.91 4.58
CA ILE A 257 -15.78 -1.64 5.84
C ILE A 257 -16.89 -0.95 6.67
N LEU A 258 -17.16 0.34 6.43
CA LEU A 258 -18.12 1.18 7.14
C LEU A 258 -19.47 1.38 6.39
N LEU A 259 -19.75 0.61 5.32
CA LEU A 259 -21.03 0.63 4.57
C LEU A 259 -21.48 2.02 4.07
N LEU A 260 -20.78 2.56 3.06
CA LEU A 260 -21.12 3.87 2.47
C LEU A 260 -22.55 3.96 1.91
N LYS A 261 -23.26 5.04 2.28
CA LYS A 261 -24.59 5.38 1.75
C LYS A 261 -24.51 5.90 0.30
N ARG A 262 -25.57 5.65 -0.49
CA ARG A 262 -25.69 6.09 -1.90
C ARG A 262 -25.38 7.57 -2.20
N PRO A 263 -25.86 8.57 -1.42
CA PRO A 263 -25.60 9.98 -1.74
C PRO A 263 -24.12 10.35 -1.63
N VAL A 264 -23.40 9.77 -0.66
CA VAL A 264 -21.97 9.99 -0.47
C VAL A 264 -21.18 9.46 -1.67
N ARG A 265 -21.58 8.30 -2.20
CA ARG A 265 -20.95 7.72 -3.40
C ARG A 265 -21.16 8.59 -4.65
N LEU A 266 -22.34 9.16 -4.82
CA LEU A 266 -22.61 10.06 -5.96
C LEU A 266 -21.81 11.36 -5.84
N ALA A 267 -21.78 11.97 -4.65
CA ALA A 267 -20.97 13.16 -4.40
C ALA A 267 -19.48 12.91 -4.69
N PHE A 268 -18.96 11.75 -4.25
CA PHE A 268 -17.59 11.34 -4.54
C PHE A 268 -17.31 11.26 -6.04
N ILE A 269 -18.17 10.59 -6.81
CA ILE A 269 -18.03 10.47 -8.27
C ILE A 269 -18.06 11.85 -8.94
N ALA A 270 -18.96 12.74 -8.51
CA ALA A 270 -19.05 14.09 -9.05
C ALA A 270 -17.78 14.91 -8.81
N ILE A 271 -17.19 14.84 -7.60
CA ILE A 271 -15.94 15.52 -7.27
C ILE A 271 -14.78 14.98 -8.12
N VAL A 272 -14.69 13.65 -8.28
CA VAL A 272 -13.68 13.01 -9.13
C VAL A 272 -13.84 13.46 -10.59
N ALA A 273 -15.07 13.49 -11.11
CA ALA A 273 -15.33 13.95 -12.47
C ALA A 273 -14.95 15.43 -12.68
N ALA A 274 -15.28 16.29 -11.72
CA ALA A 274 -14.90 17.70 -11.75
C ALA A 274 -13.37 17.89 -11.72
N LEU A 275 -12.65 17.12 -10.90
CA LEU A 275 -11.19 17.11 -10.86
C LEU A 275 -10.59 16.70 -12.21
N LEU A 276 -11.08 15.60 -12.79
CA LEU A 276 -10.60 15.10 -14.08
C LEU A 276 -10.85 16.11 -15.21
N ALA A 277 -12.03 16.74 -15.22
CA ALA A 277 -12.34 17.81 -16.17
C ALA A 277 -11.36 18.99 -16.01
N GLY A 278 -11.08 19.41 -14.77
CA GLY A 278 -10.11 20.45 -14.47
C GLY A 278 -8.70 20.15 -14.99
N ILE A 279 -8.22 18.91 -14.81
CA ILE A 279 -6.90 18.46 -15.28
C ILE A 279 -6.79 18.49 -16.81
N VAL A 280 -7.85 18.12 -17.51
CA VAL A 280 -7.86 18.09 -18.99
C VAL A 280 -7.91 19.50 -19.59
N LEU A 281 -8.48 20.48 -18.86
CA LEU A 281 -8.62 21.86 -19.30
C LEU A 281 -7.39 22.74 -19.03
N THR A 282 -6.40 22.27 -18.25
CA THR A 282 -5.12 22.96 -17.98
C THR A 282 -4.00 22.57 -18.94
#